data_AF-A0AAU1X1M6-F1
#
_entry.id   AF-A0AAU1X1M6-F1
#
_cell.length_a   1.000
_cell.length_b   1.000
_cell.length_c   1.000
_cell.angle_alpha   90.00
_cell.angle_beta   90.00
_cell.angle_gamma   90.00
#
_symmetry.space_group_name_H-M   'P 1'
#
loop_
_entity.id
_entity.type
_entity.pdbx_description
1 polymer ?
#
loop_
_entity_poly.entity_id
_entity_poly.type
_entity_poly.pdbx_seq_one_letter_code
_entity_poly.pdbx_strand_id
1 'polypeptide(L)'
;MNVDVDVDVETISEITAEVLALHLSTSTREDILAHAAAVHGFLNLLVREDLGADGDPTVRETVVRAYALLAAKAPTRETPCFSAYAHVREAADLARRLLRIWVGRHGTARGGHPPVPTSGEHP
;
A
#
# COMPACT_ATOMS: atom_id res chain seq x y z
N MET A 1 -19.07 14.88 12.86
CA MET A 1 -18.97 13.45 12.57
C MET A 1 -17.54 13.21 12.11
N ASN A 2 -16.68 12.69 13.00
CA ASN A 2 -15.33 12.30 12.65
C ASN A 2 -15.46 10.89 12.07
N VAL A 3 -15.57 10.77 10.74
CA VAL A 3 -15.41 9.47 10.09
C VAL A 3 -13.94 9.11 10.22
N ASP A 4 -13.64 8.35 11.26
CA ASP A 4 -12.38 7.63 11.37
C ASP A 4 -12.36 6.71 10.15
N VAL A 5 -11.63 7.10 9.12
CA VAL A 5 -11.42 6.25 7.94
C VAL A 5 -10.39 5.23 8.39
N ASP A 6 -10.84 4.23 9.14
CA ASP A 6 -9.99 3.11 9.55
C ASP A 6 -9.44 2.49 8.26
N VAL A 7 -8.13 2.56 8.09
CA VAL A 7 -7.47 1.99 6.92
C VAL A 7 -7.71 0.49 6.98
N ASP A 8 -8.55 -0.01 6.08
CA ASP A 8 -8.90 -1.43 6.03
C ASP A 8 -7.70 -2.27 5.56
N VAL A 9 -6.86 -2.64 6.52
CA VAL A 9 -5.59 -3.33 6.28
C VAL A 9 -5.81 -4.68 5.61
N GLU A 10 -6.86 -5.40 5.99
CA GLU A 10 -7.20 -6.72 5.46
C GLU A 10 -7.54 -6.62 3.97
N THR A 11 -8.51 -5.75 3.63
CA THR A 11 -8.96 -5.54 2.25
C THR A 11 -7.82 -5.05 1.35
N ILE A 12 -7.03 -4.07 1.80
CA ILE A 12 -5.90 -3.56 1.01
C ILE A 12 -4.85 -4.66 0.80
N SER A 13 -4.56 -5.47 1.83
CA SER A 13 -3.59 -6.56 1.73
C SER A 13 -4.05 -7.66 0.78
N GLU A 14 -5.32 -8.06 0.85
CA GLU A 14 -5.91 -9.09 -0.01
C GLU A 14 -5.89 -8.65 -1.48
N ILE A 15 -6.47 -7.50 -1.79
CA ILE A 15 -6.57 -7.01 -3.17
C ILE A 15 -5.19 -6.72 -3.77
N THR A 16 -4.25 -6.15 -2.99
CA THR A 16 -2.88 -5.96 -3.50
C THR A 16 -2.17 -7.29 -3.73
N ALA A 17 -2.43 -8.33 -2.92
CA ALA A 17 -1.88 -9.67 -3.16
C ALA A 17 -2.46 -10.30 -4.43
N GLU A 18 -3.77 -10.20 -4.67
CA GLU A 18 -4.41 -10.65 -5.91
C GLU A 18 -3.80 -9.99 -7.14
N VAL A 19 -3.66 -8.66 -7.12
CA VAL A 19 -3.07 -7.90 -8.21
C VAL A 19 -1.62 -8.30 -8.47
N LEU A 20 -0.83 -8.50 -7.41
CA LEU A 20 0.55 -8.94 -7.52
C LEU A 20 0.68 -10.40 -7.99
N ALA A 21 -0.38 -11.20 -7.89
CA ALA A 21 -0.47 -12.56 -8.40
C ALA A 21 -0.97 -12.62 -9.86
N LEU A 22 -1.48 -11.51 -10.43
CA LEU A 22 -1.85 -11.46 -11.85
C LEU A 22 -0.63 -11.73 -12.73
N HIS A 23 -0.84 -12.50 -13.79
CA HIS A 23 0.16 -12.79 -14.81
C HIS A 23 -0.36 -12.34 -16.17
N LEU A 24 0.47 -11.58 -16.91
CA LEU A 24 0.10 -11.04 -18.23
C LEU A 24 -0.34 -12.13 -19.23
N SER A 25 0.15 -13.36 -19.07
CA SER A 25 -0.20 -14.50 -19.94
C SER A 25 -1.59 -15.08 -19.66
N THR A 26 -2.18 -14.83 -18.50
CA THR A 26 -3.45 -15.45 -18.05
C THR A 26 -4.54 -14.45 -17.71
N SER A 27 -4.19 -13.19 -17.45
CA SER A 27 -5.13 -12.14 -17.08
C SER A 27 -5.59 -11.36 -18.31
N THR A 28 -6.90 -11.07 -18.40
CA THR A 28 -7.41 -10.20 -19.46
C THR A 28 -7.21 -8.73 -19.12
N ARG A 29 -7.33 -7.86 -20.15
CA ARG A 29 -7.34 -6.41 -19.93
C ARG A 29 -8.46 -6.00 -18.97
N GLU A 30 -9.61 -6.65 -19.03
CA GLU A 30 -10.76 -6.32 -18.16
C GLU A 30 -10.48 -6.69 -16.70
N ASP A 31 -9.83 -7.83 -16.44
CA ASP A 31 -9.36 -8.20 -15.09
C ASP A 31 -8.39 -7.15 -14.54
N ILE A 32 -7.40 -6.74 -15.34
CA ILE A 32 -6.41 -5.73 -14.95
C ILE A 32 -7.09 -4.39 -14.63
N LEU A 33 -8.02 -3.95 -15.48
CA LEU A 33 -8.72 -2.67 -15.30
C LEU A 33 -9.71 -2.71 -14.12
N ALA A 34 -10.31 -3.87 -13.82
CA ALA A 34 -11.20 -4.02 -12.67
C ALA A 34 -10.48 -3.69 -11.35
N HIS A 35 -9.22 -4.09 -11.22
CA HIS A 35 -8.41 -3.79 -10.03
C HIS A 35 -7.80 -2.38 -10.04
N ALA A 36 -7.68 -1.73 -11.20
CA ALA A 36 -7.01 -0.44 -11.32
C ALA A 36 -7.63 0.64 -10.44
N ALA A 37 -8.97 0.72 -10.42
CA ALA A 37 -9.70 1.71 -9.62
C ALA A 37 -9.53 1.47 -8.12
N ALA A 38 -9.60 0.20 -7.68
CA ALA A 38 -9.44 -0.17 -6.28
C ALA A 38 -8.03 0.19 -5.76
N VAL A 39 -6.98 -0.22 -6.48
CA VAL A 39 -5.59 0.04 -6.09
C VAL A 39 -5.27 1.53 -6.11
N HIS A 40 -5.79 2.28 -7.09
CA HIS A 40 -5.68 3.75 -7.10
C HIS A 40 -6.37 4.40 -5.90
N GLY A 41 -7.55 3.89 -5.51
CA GLY A 41 -8.25 4.31 -4.31
C GLY A 41 -7.42 4.08 -3.05
N PHE A 42 -6.81 2.90 -2.91
CA PHE A 42 -5.95 2.58 -1.77
C PHE A 42 -4.69 3.43 -1.71
N LEU A 43 -4.03 3.67 -2.86
CA LEU A 43 -2.90 4.59 -2.92
C LEU A 43 -3.30 5.99 -2.49
N ASN A 44 -4.38 6.53 -3.05
CA ASN A 44 -4.85 7.87 -2.72
C ASN A 44 -5.25 8.01 -1.24
N LEU A 45 -5.78 6.94 -0.63
CA LEU A 45 -6.05 6.90 0.80
C LEU A 45 -4.74 6.91 1.61
N LEU A 46 -3.80 6.02 1.31
CA LEU A 46 -2.55 5.87 2.08
C LEU A 46 -1.60 7.07 1.98
N VAL A 47 -1.52 7.75 0.82
CA VAL A 47 -0.65 8.95 0.68
C VAL A 47 -1.18 10.19 1.40
N ARG A 48 -2.45 10.18 1.82
CA ARG A 48 -3.06 11.25 2.62
C ARG A 48 -2.83 11.07 4.12
N GLU A 49 -2.41 9.89 4.54
CA GLU A 49 -2.07 9.58 5.92
C GLU A 49 -0.70 10.16 6.32
N ASP A 50 -0.52 10.46 7.61
CA ASP A 50 0.78 10.84 8.14
C ASP A 50 1.71 9.63 8.30
N LEU A 51 2.42 9.31 7.22
CA LEU A 51 3.37 8.20 7.19
C LEU A 51 4.76 8.56 7.74
N GLY A 52 4.98 9.83 8.15
CA GLY A 52 6.28 10.30 8.63
C GLY A 52 7.31 10.52 7.52
N ALA A 53 6.87 10.89 6.32
CA ALA A 53 7.73 11.17 5.18
C ALA A 53 8.79 12.26 5.46
N ASP A 54 8.53 13.19 6.37
CA ASP A 54 9.50 14.22 6.77
C ASP A 54 10.68 13.65 7.58
N GLY A 55 10.47 12.53 8.29
CA GLY A 55 11.46 11.90 9.16
C GLY A 55 12.22 10.73 8.54
N ASP A 56 11.73 10.17 7.43
CA ASP A 56 12.34 9.01 6.77
C ASP A 56 12.42 9.22 5.24
N PRO A 57 13.64 9.31 4.66
CA PRO A 57 13.80 9.57 3.23
C PRO A 57 13.31 8.42 2.34
N THR A 58 13.28 7.18 2.84
CA THR A 58 12.75 6.02 2.11
C THR A 58 11.22 6.06 2.08
N VAL A 59 10.58 6.44 3.18
CA VAL A 59 9.13 6.71 3.21
C VAL A 59 8.80 7.85 2.24
N ARG A 60 9.57 8.94 2.29
CA ARG A 60 9.40 10.08 1.37
C ARG A 60 9.49 9.69 -0.09
N GLU A 61 10.50 8.90 -0.47
CA GLU A 61 10.65 8.43 -1.85
C GLU A 61 9.43 7.60 -2.28
N THR A 62 8.94 6.72 -1.41
CA THR A 62 7.77 5.88 -1.69
C THR A 62 6.51 6.74 -1.89
N VAL A 63 6.30 7.75 -1.05
CA VAL A 63 5.18 8.70 -1.16
C VAL A 63 5.28 9.53 -2.44
N VAL A 64 6.47 10.03 -2.79
CA VAL A 64 6.69 10.80 -4.04
C VAL A 64 6.40 9.94 -5.27
N ARG A 65 6.85 8.68 -5.30
CA ARG A 65 6.54 7.74 -6.39
C ARG A 65 5.04 7.48 -6.49
N ALA A 66 4.36 7.30 -5.36
CA ALA A 66 2.91 7.12 -5.34
C ALA A 66 2.16 8.34 -5.87
N TYR A 67 2.55 9.56 -5.48
CA TYR A 67 1.99 10.79 -6.05
C TYR A 67 2.25 10.91 -7.56
N ALA A 68 3.46 10.57 -8.03
CA ALA A 68 3.77 10.58 -9.46
C ALA A 68 2.89 9.59 -10.25
N LEU A 69 2.64 8.40 -9.69
CA LEU A 69 1.78 7.40 -10.31
C LEU A 69 0.29 7.79 -10.29
N LEU A 70 -0.17 8.46 -9.24
CA LEU A 70 -1.53 9.03 -9.15
C LEU A 70 -1.73 10.23 -10.11
N ALA A 71 -0.67 11.01 -10.34
CA ALA A 71 -0.68 12.10 -11.32
C ALA A 71 -0.63 11.59 -12.77
N ALA A 72 -0.13 10.37 -13.00
CA ALA A 72 -0.16 9.73 -14.30
C ALA A 72 -1.61 9.34 -14.69
N LYS A 73 -1.91 9.36 -15.99
CA LYS A 73 -3.24 8.99 -16.49
C LYS A 73 -3.53 7.53 -16.13
N ALA A 74 -4.62 7.30 -15.38
CA ALA A 74 -5.08 5.96 -15.06
C ALA A 74 -5.32 5.14 -16.34
N PRO A 75 -4.99 3.83 -16.33
CA PRO A 75 -5.17 2.99 -17.49
C PRO A 75 -6.65 2.89 -17.86
N THR A 76 -6.95 2.97 -19.16
CA THR A 76 -8.30 2.83 -19.71
C THR A 76 -8.36 1.63 -20.66
N ARG A 77 -9.54 1.37 -21.24
CA ARG A 77 -9.72 0.33 -22.27
C ARG A 77 -8.83 0.54 -23.50
N GLU A 78 -8.42 1.78 -23.77
CA GLU A 78 -7.53 2.14 -24.88
C GLU A 78 -6.05 1.98 -24.53
N THR A 79 -5.70 1.84 -23.23
CA THR A 79 -4.33 1.63 -22.80
C THR A 79 -3.84 0.24 -23.24
N PRO A 80 -2.61 0.12 -23.78
CA PRO A 80 -2.02 -1.17 -24.09
C PRO A 80 -2.03 -2.10 -22.87
N CYS A 81 -2.38 -3.38 -23.07
CA CYS A 81 -2.56 -4.34 -21.98
C CYS A 81 -1.31 -4.44 -21.09
N PHE A 82 -0.13 -4.49 -21.70
CA PHE A 82 1.16 -4.49 -20.99
C PHE A 82 1.33 -3.23 -20.11
N SER A 83 1.01 -2.04 -20.64
CA SER A 83 1.11 -0.79 -19.89
C SER A 83 0.11 -0.73 -18.73
N ALA A 84 -1.13 -1.18 -18.95
CA ALA A 84 -2.13 -1.28 -17.88
C ALA A 84 -1.68 -2.25 -16.79
N TYR A 85 -1.15 -3.42 -17.17
CA TYR A 85 -0.61 -4.40 -16.25
C TYR A 85 0.55 -3.84 -15.41
N ALA A 86 1.53 -3.21 -16.06
CA ALA A 86 2.68 -2.62 -15.38
C ALA A 86 2.24 -1.53 -14.37
N HIS A 87 1.32 -0.65 -14.79
CA HIS A 87 0.80 0.42 -13.96
C HIS A 87 0.06 -0.09 -12.73
N VAL A 88 -0.85 -1.06 -12.90
CA VAL A 88 -1.64 -1.61 -11.80
C VAL A 88 -0.77 -2.42 -10.82
N ARG A 89 0.24 -3.14 -11.33
CA ARG A 89 1.20 -3.87 -10.51
C ARG A 89 2.11 -2.94 -9.70
N GLU A 90 2.61 -1.87 -10.32
CA GLU A 90 3.40 -0.84 -9.63
C GLU A 90 2.57 -0.15 -8.55
N ALA A 91 1.31 0.17 -8.87
CA ALA A 91 0.39 0.77 -7.92
C ALA A 91 0.16 -0.13 -6.70
N ALA A 92 0.02 -1.44 -6.91
CA ALA A 92 -0.18 -2.41 -5.83
C ALA A 92 1.07 -2.59 -4.96
N ASP A 93 2.28 -2.58 -5.56
CA ASP A 93 3.54 -2.64 -4.81
C ASP A 93 3.71 -1.42 -3.89
N LEU A 94 3.44 -0.22 -4.43
CA LEU A 94 3.49 1.03 -3.66
C LEU A 94 2.44 1.03 -2.54
N ALA A 95 1.20 0.64 -2.82
CA ALA A 95 0.15 0.54 -1.81
C ALA A 95 0.55 -0.40 -0.67
N ARG A 96 1.10 -1.57 -0.99
CA ARG A 96 1.55 -2.55 0.01
C ARG A 96 2.75 -2.07 0.83
N ARG A 97 3.65 -1.26 0.26
CA ARG A 97 4.75 -0.62 1.01
C ARG A 97 4.21 0.44 1.98
N LEU A 98 3.35 1.33 1.49
CA LEU A 98 2.74 2.38 2.30
C LEU A 98 1.89 1.79 3.43
N LEU A 99 1.13 0.73 3.16
CA LEU A 99 0.35 0.02 4.17
C LEU A 99 1.23 -0.58 5.27
N ARG A 100 2.38 -1.17 4.93
CA ARG A 100 3.34 -1.68 5.94
C ARG A 100 3.90 -0.56 6.82
N ILE A 101 4.17 0.60 6.24
CA ILE A 101 4.61 1.79 6.99
C ILE A 101 3.50 2.26 7.93
N TRP A 102 2.27 2.34 7.44
CA TRP A 102 1.09 2.70 8.24
C TRP A 102 0.89 1.73 9.41
N VAL A 103 0.89 0.41 9.16
CA VAL A 103 0.78 -0.63 10.21
C VAL A 103 1.95 -0.55 11.19
N GLY A 104 3.18 -0.28 10.74
CA GLY A 104 4.32 -0.10 11.63
C GLY A 104 4.15 1.07 12.60
N ARG A 105 3.50 2.15 12.17
CA ARG A 105 3.27 3.37 12.98
C ARG A 105 2.03 3.27 13.87
N HIS A 106 0.94 2.72 13.35
CA HIS A 106 -0.35 2.64 14.05
C HIS A 106 -0.56 1.30 14.79
N GLY A 107 0.11 0.23 14.36
CA GLY A 107 0.05 -1.09 14.99
C GLY A 107 0.99 -1.27 16.18
N THR A 108 2.13 -0.56 16.22
CA THR A 108 3.03 -0.58 17.40
C THR A 108 2.42 0.09 18.64
N ALA A 109 1.37 0.91 18.47
CA ALA A 109 0.61 1.46 19.59
C ALA A 109 -0.27 0.44 20.34
N ARG A 110 -0.49 -0.78 19.80
CA ARG A 110 -1.23 -1.87 20.50
C ARG A 110 -0.35 -3.07 20.88
N GLY A 111 0.97 -2.97 20.74
CA GLY A 111 1.91 -4.06 21.00
C GLY A 111 3.06 -3.65 21.93
N GLY A 112 2.76 -2.88 22.98
CA GLY A 112 3.75 -2.44 23.96
C GLY A 112 3.96 -3.44 25.09
N HIS A 113 4.91 -4.37 24.93
CA HIS A 113 5.75 -4.83 26.06
C HIS A 113 7.06 -5.45 25.51
N PRO A 114 8.21 -4.76 25.60
CA PRO A 114 9.48 -5.47 25.50
C PRO A 114 9.60 -6.38 26.74
N PRO A 115 10.02 -7.65 26.60
CA PRO A 115 10.23 -8.51 27.76
C PRO A 115 11.28 -7.86 28.67
N VAL A 116 10.90 -7.62 29.93
CA VAL A 116 11.82 -7.16 30.96
C VAL A 116 12.97 -8.16 31.05
N PRO A 117 14.25 -7.74 31.02
CA PRO A 117 15.31 -8.65 31.41
C PRO A 117 15.13 -8.93 32.90
N THR A 118 14.75 -10.16 33.25
CA THR A 118 14.81 -10.61 34.64
C THR A 118 16.27 -10.61 35.03
N SER A 119 16.71 -9.53 35.66
CA SER A 119 17.98 -9.49 36.39
C SER A 119 18.02 -10.72 37.27
N GLY A 120 18.99 -11.59 36.98
CA GLY A 120 19.28 -12.75 37.78
C GLY A 120 19.55 -12.30 39.21
N GLU A 121 18.63 -12.63 40.09
CA GLU A 121 18.84 -12.64 41.52
C GLU A 121 19.85 -13.76 41.80
N HIS A 122 21.08 -13.38 42.11
CA HIS A 122 21.99 -14.19 42.92
C HIS A 122 21.70 -13.78 44.37
N PRO A 123 21.45 -14.74 45.26
CA PRO A 123 22.57 -15.25 46.04
C PRO A 123 22.70 -16.77 46.04
#